data_AF-A0A958J7Y8-F1
#
_entry.id   AF-A0A958J7Y8-F1
#
_cell.length_a   1.000
_cell.length_b   1.000
_cell.length_c   1.000
_cell.angle_alpha   90.00
_cell.angle_beta   90.00
_cell.angle_gamma   90.00
#
_symmetry.space_group_name_H-M   'P 1'
#
loop_
_entity.id
_entity.type
_entity.pdbx_description
1 polymer ?
#
loop_
_entity_poly.entity_id
_entity_poly.type
_entity_poly.pdbx_seq_one_letter_code
_entity_poly.pdbx_strand_id
1 'polypeptide(L)' 'MKSMVLRCALILMMITVVSFAQEVGTPAPDFSGKTGDGKDVKLSDYQGKVVLLDFWA' A
#
# COMPACT_ATOMS: atom_id res chain seq x y z
N MET A 1 30.80 22.71 -0.58
CA MET A 1 30.23 21.90 0.52
C MET A 1 28.80 22.32 0.91
N LYS A 2 28.50 23.62 1.12
CA LYS A 2 27.14 24.10 1.50
C LYS A 2 26.03 23.84 0.46
N SER A 3 26.33 23.98 -0.83
CA SER A 3 25.39 23.71 -1.94
C SER A 3 25.02 22.22 -2.09
N MET A 4 25.94 21.33 -1.72
CA MET A 4 25.70 19.88 -1.75
C MET A 4 24.73 19.45 -0.65
N VAL A 5 24.92 19.97 0.57
CA VAL A 5 24.03 19.70 1.71
C VAL A 5 22.60 20.22 1.46
N LEU A 6 22.46 21.41 0.85
CA LEU A 6 21.15 21.98 0.54
C LEU A 6 20.38 21.17 -0.51
N ARG A 7 21.09 20.62 -1.51
CA ARG A 7 20.49 19.74 -2.53
C ARG A 7 20.10 18.39 -1.94
N CYS A 8 20.92 17.79 -1.07
CA CYS A 8 20.56 16.57 -0.36
C CYS A 8 19.35 16.77 0.57
N ALA A 9 19.27 17.91 1.27
CA ALA A 9 18.12 18.25 2.11
C ALA A 9 16.83 18.40 1.29
N LEU A 10 16.89 19.03 0.10
CA LEU A 10 15.75 19.16 -0.81
C LEU A 10 15.28 17.81 -1.37
N ILE A 11 16.20 16.92 -1.73
CA ILE A 11 15.87 15.58 -2.22
C ILE A 11 15.24 14.73 -1.11
N LEU A 12 15.76 14.82 0.12
CA LEU A 12 15.21 14.10 1.28
C LEU A 12 13.79 14.55 1.63
N MET A 13 13.47 15.83 1.41
CA MET A 13 12.13 16.40 1.66
C MET A 13 11.08 15.97 0.62
N MET A 14 11.49 15.52 -0.57
CA MET A 14 10.56 14.99 -1.59
C MET A 14 10.18 13.52 -1.35
N ILE A 15 10.98 12.77 -0.58
CA ILE A 15 10.70 11.34 -0.31
C ILE A 15 9.52 11.17 0.67
N THR A 16 9.22 12.20 1.49
CA THR A 16 8.15 12.13 2.49
C THR A 16 6.75 12.35 1.94
N VAL A 17 6.58 12.76 0.68
CA VAL A 17 5.25 13.08 0.09
C VAL A 17 4.63 11.95 -0.76
N VAL A 18 5.19 10.73 -0.73
CA VAL A 18 4.58 9.58 -1.41
C VAL A 18 3.35 9.12 -0.62
N SER A 19 2.15 9.58 -1.02
CA SER A 19 0.88 9.05 -0.53
C SER A 19 0.57 7.71 -1.18
N PHE A 20 0.37 6.67 -0.38
CA PHE A 20 -0.12 5.35 -0.81
C PHE A 20 -1.65 5.35 -0.97
N ALA A 21 -2.19 6.32 -1.71
CA ALA A 21 -3.61 6.30 -2.07
C ALA A 21 -3.77 5.40 -3.30
N GLN A 22 -4.58 4.34 -3.17
CA GLN A 22 -4.84 3.44 -4.28
C GLN A 22 -5.68 4.15 -5.35
N GLU A 23 -5.21 4.13 -6.60
CA GLU A 23 -5.92 4.75 -7.72
C GLU A 23 -7.06 3.86 -8.23
N VAL A 24 -8.21 4.46 -8.55
CA VAL A 24 -9.36 3.74 -9.11
C VAL A 24 -9.01 3.12 -10.46
N GLY A 25 -9.38 1.86 -10.65
CA GLY A 25 -9.14 1.11 -11.89
C GLY A 25 -7.77 0.43 -11.97
N THR A 26 -6.88 0.70 -11.00
CA THR A 26 -5.64 -0.08 -10.85
C THR A 26 -5.91 -1.38 -10.07
N PRO A 27 -5.17 -2.47 -10.36
CA PRO A 27 -5.31 -3.71 -9.59
C PRO A 27 -5.10 -3.47 -8.11
N ALA A 28 -6.01 -3.99 -7.28
CA ALA A 28 -5.86 -3.95 -5.83
C ALA A 28 -4.55 -4.65 -5.40
N PRO A 29 -3.81 -4.13 -4.40
CA PRO A 29 -2.61 -4.77 -3.91
C PRO A 29 -2.93 -6.16 -3.36
N ASP A 30 -2.08 -7.15 -3.64
CA ASP A 30 -2.25 -8.47 -3.03
C ASP A 30 -1.90 -8.38 -1.54
N PHE A 31 -2.66 -9.12 -0.74
CA PHE A 31 -2.42 -9.25 0.69
C PHE A 31 -2.74 -10.68 1.13
N SER A 32 -2.11 -11.08 2.21
CA SER A 32 -2.40 -12.35 2.89
C SER A 32 -2.44 -12.14 4.39
N GLY A 33 -3.20 -12.99 5.08
CA GLY A 33 -3.33 -12.93 6.52
C GLY A 33 -3.94 -14.19 7.09
N LYS A 34 -4.19 -14.16 8.39
CA LYS A 34 -4.92 -15.19 9.11
C LYS A 34 -6.35 -14.73 9.37
N THR A 35 -7.31 -15.62 9.15
CA THR A 35 -8.69 -15.42 9.57
C THR A 35 -8.81 -15.58 11.10
N GLY A 36 -9.98 -15.25 11.67
CA GLY A 36 -10.24 -15.42 13.10
C GLY A 36 -10.17 -16.88 13.58
N ASP A 37 -10.37 -17.85 12.69
CA ASP A 37 -10.19 -19.29 12.93
C ASP A 37 -8.79 -19.80 12.55
N GLY A 38 -7.83 -18.92 12.23
CA GLY A 38 -6.43 -19.25 12.01
C GLY A 38 -6.08 -19.82 10.63
N LYS A 39 -7.02 -19.81 9.68
CA LYS A 39 -6.77 -20.22 8.29
C LYS A 39 -6.05 -19.13 7.52
N ASP A 40 -5.25 -19.54 6.54
CA ASP A 40 -4.68 -18.60 5.57
C ASP A 40 -5.77 -18.05 4.65
N VAL A 41 -5.70 -16.75 4.38
CA VAL A 41 -6.52 -16.07 3.38
C VAL A 41 -5.63 -15.15 2.57
N LYS A 42 -5.82 -15.11 1.25
CA LYS A 42 -5.20 -14.14 0.34
C LYS A 42 -6.22 -13.54 -0.61
N LEU A 43 -6.00 -12.31 -1.07
CA LEU A 43 -6.91 -11.66 -2.01
C LEU A 43 -7.06 -12.47 -3.31
N SER A 44 -5.95 -13.06 -3.77
CA SER A 44 -5.93 -13.89 -4.98
C SER A 44 -6.80 -15.17 -4.90
N ASP A 45 -7.27 -15.58 -3.72
CA ASP A 45 -8.26 -16.68 -3.60
C ASP A 45 -9.64 -16.29 -4.17
N TYR A 46 -9.91 -14.99 -4.33
CA TYR A 46 -11.20 -14.45 -4.78
C TYR A 46 -11.21 -14.00 -6.24
N GLN A 47 -10.19 -14.36 -7.04
CA GLN A 47 -10.14 -14.02 -8.46
C GLN A 47 -11.42 -14.44 -9.21
N GLY A 48 -11.92 -13.56 -10.07
CA GLY A 48 -13.19 -13.75 -10.79
C GLY A 48 -14.45 -13.45 -10.00
N LYS A 49 -14.33 -12.99 -8.74
CA LYS A 49 -15.46 -12.55 -7.91
C LYS A 49 -15.41 -11.04 -7.68
N VAL A 50 -16.59 -10.43 -7.49
CA VAL A 50 -16.67 -9.07 -6.95
C VAL A 50 -16.39 -9.14 -5.46
N VAL A 51 -15.43 -8.35 -4.98
CA VAL A 51 -14.99 -8.33 -3.58
C VAL A 51 -15.15 -6.93 -3.03
N LEU A 52 -15.75 -6.83 -1.84
CA LEU A 52 -15.80 -5.61 -1.04
C LEU A 52 -14.94 -5.83 0.21
N LEU A 53 -13.98 -4.94 0.46
CA LEU A 53 -13.17 -4.95 1.67
C LEU A 53 -13.73 -3.94 2.66
N ASP A 54 -14.07 -4.42 3.85
CA ASP A 54 -14.57 -3.62 4.96
C ASP A 54 -13.58 -3.70 6.13
N PHE A 55 -13.15 -2.55 6.61
CA PHE A 55 -12.17 -2.43 7.70
C PHE A 55 -12.89 -1.93 8.95
N TRP A 56 -13.04 -2.81 9.94
CA TRP A 56 -13.83 -2.57 11.14
C TRP A 56 -13.19 -3.21 12.38
N ALA A 57 -13.61 -2.76 13.56
CA ALA A 57 -13.18 -3.23 14.88
C ALA A 57 -14.36 -3.16 15.87
#